data_AF-A0A1L8CSD1-F1
#
_entry.id   AF-A0A1L8CSD1-F1
#
_cell.length_a   1.000
_cell.length_b   1.000
_cell.length_c   1.000
_cell.angle_alpha   90.00
_cell.angle_beta   90.00
_cell.angle_gamma   90.00
#
_symmetry.space_group_name_H-M   'P 1'
#
loop_
_entity.id
_entity.type
_entity.pdbx_description
1 polymer ?
#
loop_
_entity_poly.entity_id
_entity_poly.type
_entity_poly.pdbx_seq_one_letter_code
_entity_poly.pdbx_strand_id
1 'polypeptide(L)'
;MRENLILKITSVFLAILLWFYVSNEKSTFIPVYRKVVKVTPVITGKPAPGYQITRTEITPPTVRVSGWFPQGALRDTVLTEEININAARKSRKVTIPLVREDGIYYSTDKVEVFIEIDKKK
;
A
#
# COMPACT_ATOMS: atom_id res chain seq x y z
N MET A 1 -54.55 -38.51 13.26
CA MET A 1 -53.14 -38.15 12.93
C MET A 1 -52.98 -37.30 11.66
N ARG A 2 -54.01 -36.59 11.15
CA ARG A 2 -53.91 -35.77 9.90
C ARG A 2 -54.12 -34.26 10.08
N GLU A 3 -54.56 -33.78 11.25
CA GLU A 3 -54.99 -32.38 11.43
C GLU A 3 -53.86 -31.35 11.29
N ASN A 4 -52.61 -31.72 11.61
CA ASN A 4 -51.46 -30.79 11.56
C ASN A 4 -50.59 -30.94 10.31
N LEU A 5 -51.00 -31.80 9.37
CA LEU A 5 -50.18 -32.15 8.22
C LEU A 5 -50.03 -30.96 7.26
N ILE A 6 -51.08 -30.15 7.13
CA ILE A 6 -51.08 -28.89 6.36
C ILE A 6 -50.12 -27.87 6.99
N LEU A 7 -50.19 -27.63 8.30
CA LEU A 7 -49.31 -26.67 8.98
C LEU A 7 -47.83 -27.02 8.81
N LYS A 8 -47.48 -28.32 8.86
CA LYS A 8 -46.11 -28.80 8.62
C LYS A 8 -45.64 -28.53 7.20
N ILE A 9 -46.51 -28.75 6.21
CA ILE A 9 -46.17 -28.47 4.80
C ILE A 9 -45.99 -26.97 4.59
N THR A 10 -46.87 -26.14 5.15
CA THR A 10 -46.76 -24.68 5.08
C THR A 10 -45.49 -24.17 5.73
N SER A 11 -45.10 -24.71 6.89
CA SER A 11 -43.85 -24.33 7.55
C SER A 11 -42.61 -24.71 6.74
N VAL A 12 -42.61 -25.89 6.10
CA VAL A 12 -41.48 -26.34 5.26
C VAL A 12 -41.40 -25.52 3.97
N PHE A 13 -42.54 -25.20 3.35
CA PHE A 13 -42.58 -24.35 2.18
C PHE A 13 -42.06 -22.93 2.47
N LEU A 14 -42.50 -22.34 3.58
CA LEU A 14 -42.00 -21.04 4.04
C LEU A 14 -40.50 -21.10 4.35
N ALA A 15 -40.03 -22.17 5.00
CA ALA A 15 -38.62 -22.37 5.27
C ALA A 15 -37.79 -22.46 3.97
N ILE A 16 -38.28 -23.13 2.92
CA ILE A 16 -37.62 -23.21 1.61
C ILE A 16 -37.60 -21.84 0.93
N LEU A 17 -38.70 -21.09 1.00
CA LEU A 17 -38.76 -19.72 0.47
C LEU A 17 -37.77 -18.79 1.17
N LEU A 18 -37.71 -18.85 2.50
CA LEU A 18 -36.77 -18.06 3.30
C LEU A 18 -35.33 -18.49 3.05
N TRP A 19 -35.09 -19.79 2.93
CA TRP A 19 -33.78 -20.32 2.58
C TRP A 19 -33.30 -19.78 1.24
N PHE A 20 -34.15 -19.77 0.22
CA PHE A 20 -33.82 -19.22 -1.09
C PHE A 20 -33.61 -17.70 -1.05
N TYR A 21 -34.42 -16.98 -0.26
CA TYR A 21 -34.26 -15.54 -0.05
C TYR A 21 -32.90 -15.19 0.55
N VAL A 22 -32.50 -15.89 1.62
CA VAL A 22 -31.19 -15.69 2.28
C VAL A 22 -30.03 -16.15 1.38
N SER A 23 -30.21 -17.23 0.63
CA SER A 23 -29.16 -17.79 -0.24
C SER A 23 -28.85 -16.92 -1.46
N ASN A 24 -29.68 -15.91 -1.76
CA ASN A 24 -29.52 -15.04 -2.93
C ASN A 24 -28.81 -13.70 -2.59
N GLU A 25 -28.33 -13.52 -1.37
CA GLU A 25 -27.49 -12.36 -1.03
C GLU A 25 -26.09 -12.53 -1.65
N LYS A 26 -25.80 -11.72 -2.68
CA LYS A 26 -24.45 -11.62 -3.25
C LYS A 26 -23.56 -10.87 -2.26
N SER A 27 -22.77 -11.60 -1.49
CA SER A 27 -21.69 -11.02 -0.69
C SER A 27 -20.70 -10.31 -1.60
N THR A 28 -20.73 -8.98 -1.60
CA THR A 28 -19.74 -8.16 -2.33
C THR A 28 -18.43 -8.22 -1.56
N PHE A 29 -17.64 -9.26 -1.80
CA PHE A 29 -16.28 -9.34 -1.27
C PHE A 29 -15.41 -8.34 -2.03
N ILE A 30 -14.95 -7.29 -1.37
CA ILE A 30 -13.97 -6.37 -1.92
C ILE A 30 -12.58 -6.99 -1.67
N PRO A 31 -11.89 -7.53 -2.69
CA PRO A 31 -10.59 -8.13 -2.47
C PRO A 31 -9.56 -7.05 -2.08
N VAL A 32 -8.88 -7.26 -0.95
CA VAL A 32 -7.71 -6.45 -0.57
C VAL A 32 -6.46 -7.13 -1.11
N TYR A 33 -5.79 -6.47 -2.04
CA TYR A 33 -4.54 -6.96 -2.61
C TYR A 33 -3.37 -6.50 -1.77
N ARG A 34 -2.32 -7.33 -1.72
CA ARG A 34 -1.05 -7.04 -1.02
C ARG A 34 0.10 -7.25 -1.97
N LYS A 35 1.01 -6.27 -2.05
CA LYS A 35 2.21 -6.34 -2.89
C LYS A 35 3.40 -5.76 -2.13
N VAL A 36 4.59 -6.29 -2.38
CA VAL A 36 5.84 -5.69 -1.90
C VAL A 36 6.43 -4.90 -3.06
N VAL A 37 6.71 -3.63 -2.81
CA VAL A 37 7.19 -2.67 -3.82
C VAL A 37 8.52 -2.06 -3.37
N LYS A 38 9.34 -1.65 -4.33
CA LYS A 38 10.63 -1.01 -4.04
C LYS A 38 10.41 0.45 -3.66
N VAL A 39 11.27 0.99 -2.80
CA VAL A 39 11.29 2.42 -2.49
C VAL A 39 12.38 3.10 -3.30
N THR A 40 12.07 4.23 -3.92
CA THR A 40 13.05 5.04 -4.65
C THR A 40 13.02 6.48 -4.12
N PRO A 41 14.18 7.04 -3.73
CA PRO A 41 14.24 8.36 -3.15
C PRO A 41 14.25 9.40 -4.26
N VAL A 42 13.45 10.45 -4.11
CA VAL A 42 13.44 11.57 -5.06
C VAL A 42 14.40 12.63 -4.55
N ILE A 43 15.60 12.72 -5.14
CA ILE A 43 16.62 13.70 -4.74
C ILE A 43 16.56 14.90 -5.70
N THR A 44 16.38 16.10 -5.15
CA THR A 44 16.33 17.34 -5.92
C THR A 44 17.42 18.32 -5.52
N GLY A 45 17.84 19.17 -6.46
CA GLY A 45 18.93 20.12 -6.24
C GLY A 45 20.32 19.56 -6.54
N LYS A 46 21.36 20.35 -6.25
CA LYS A 46 22.77 19.99 -6.49
C LYS A 46 23.60 20.12 -5.20
N PRO A 47 24.54 19.19 -4.94
CA PRO A 47 25.53 19.37 -3.87
C PRO A 47 26.31 20.67 -4.03
N ALA A 48 26.97 21.13 -2.97
CA ALA A 48 27.83 22.31 -3.05
C ALA A 48 28.93 22.13 -4.11
N PRO A 49 29.42 23.23 -4.73
CA PRO A 49 30.55 23.15 -5.66
C PRO A 49 31.73 22.38 -5.06
N GLY A 50 32.27 21.42 -5.81
CA GLY A 50 33.34 20.53 -5.35
C GLY A 50 32.88 19.30 -4.56
N TYR A 51 31.57 19.05 -4.44
CA TYR A 51 31.01 17.86 -3.81
C TYR A 51 30.16 17.04 -4.78
N GLN A 52 30.02 15.74 -4.52
CA GLN A 52 29.19 14.80 -5.28
C GLN A 52 28.53 13.78 -4.35
N ILE A 53 27.37 13.25 -4.76
CA ILE A 53 26.74 12.13 -4.06
C ILE A 53 27.52 10.87 -4.43
N THR A 54 28.09 10.18 -3.45
CA THR A 54 28.84 8.93 -3.65
C THR A 54 27.97 7.71 -3.42
N ARG A 55 27.03 7.78 -2.48
CA ARG A 55 26.14 6.67 -2.14
C ARG A 55 24.78 7.15 -1.66
N THR A 56 23.75 6.35 -1.92
CA THR A 56 22.42 6.55 -1.36
C THR A 56 21.91 5.21 -0.85
N GLU A 57 21.58 5.15 0.43
CA GLU A 57 21.03 3.96 1.08
C GLU A 57 19.65 4.27 1.66
N ILE A 58 18.74 3.31 1.55
CA ILE A 58 17.35 3.47 1.99
C ILE A 58 16.99 2.31 2.91
N THR A 59 16.40 2.66 4.05
CA THR A 59 15.98 1.70 5.06
C THR A 59 14.52 1.98 5.44
N PRO A 60 13.58 1.05 5.19
CA PRO A 60 13.72 -0.19 4.42
C PRO A 60 13.77 0.04 2.90
N PRO A 61 14.44 -0.84 2.12
CA PRO A 61 14.49 -0.74 0.65
C PRO A 61 13.19 -1.15 -0.05
N THR A 62 12.31 -1.86 0.66
CA THR A 62 11.00 -2.30 0.17
C THR A 62 9.93 -2.05 1.22
N VAL A 63 8.71 -1.81 0.75
CA VAL A 63 7.54 -1.54 1.59
C VAL A 63 6.39 -2.42 1.11
N ARG A 64 5.60 -2.91 2.07
CA ARG A 64 4.38 -3.65 1.74
C ARG A 64 3.25 -2.64 1.56
N VAL A 65 2.56 -2.72 0.43
CA VAL A 65 1.39 -1.92 0.09
C VAL A 65 0.15 -2.80 0.02
N SER A 66 -0.97 -2.27 0.47
CA SER A 66 -2.26 -2.97 0.48
C SER A 66 -3.42 -2.05 0.15
N GLY A 67 -4.44 -2.53 -0.53
CA GLY A 67 -5.60 -1.70 -0.90
C GLY A 67 -6.57 -2.40 -1.85
N TRP A 68 -7.63 -1.67 -2.21
CA TRP A 68 -8.74 -2.15 -3.06
C TRP A 68 -8.49 -1.91 -4.56
N PHE A 69 -7.24 -1.88 -5.01
CA PHE A 69 -6.90 -1.65 -6.41
C PHE A 69 -6.90 -2.97 -7.20
N PRO A 70 -7.18 -2.96 -8.52
CA PRO A 70 -7.04 -4.16 -9.35
C PRO A 70 -5.63 -4.75 -9.24
N GLN A 71 -5.52 -6.09 -9.29
CA GLN A 71 -4.24 -6.79 -9.32
C GLN A 71 -3.42 -6.33 -10.55
N GLY A 72 -2.47 -5.42 -10.34
CA GLY A 72 -1.63 -4.83 -11.41
C GLY A 72 -1.72 -3.32 -11.57
N ALA A 73 -2.68 -2.64 -10.93
CA ALA A 73 -2.72 -1.18 -10.93
C ALA A 73 -1.58 -0.54 -10.12
N LEU A 74 -0.98 -1.31 -9.20
CA LEU A 74 0.17 -0.85 -8.44
C LEU A 74 1.45 -0.85 -9.27
N ARG A 75 2.10 0.32 -9.30
CA ARG A 75 3.50 0.45 -9.70
C ARG A 75 4.38 -0.49 -8.87
N ASP A 76 5.47 -0.95 -9.47
CA ASP A 76 6.46 -1.77 -8.78
C ASP A 76 7.34 -0.97 -7.81
N THR A 77 7.18 0.36 -7.81
CA THR A 77 8.03 1.30 -7.07
C THR A 77 7.18 2.42 -6.49
N VAL A 78 7.53 2.81 -5.26
CA VAL A 78 6.97 3.95 -4.53
C VAL A 78 8.06 5.00 -4.38
N LEU A 79 7.68 6.25 -4.57
CA LEU A 79 8.58 7.39 -4.45
C LEU A 79 8.52 7.96 -3.04
N THR A 80 9.66 8.43 -2.53
CA THR A 80 9.68 9.30 -1.36
C THR A 80 9.27 10.71 -1.74
N GLU A 81 8.91 11.53 -0.76
CA GLU A 81 8.91 12.98 -0.96
C GLU A 81 10.30 13.49 -1.36
N GLU A 82 10.33 14.69 -1.93
CA GLU A 82 11.55 15.30 -2.45
C GLU A 82 12.56 15.62 -1.34
N ILE A 83 13.80 15.21 -1.59
CA ILE A 83 14.93 15.44 -0.70
C ILE A 83 15.80 16.52 -1.33
N ASN A 84 15.65 17.76 -0.86
CA ASN A 84 16.42 18.88 -1.38
C ASN A 84 17.86 18.87 -0.81
N ILE A 85 18.85 18.65 -1.68
CA ILE A 85 20.28 18.59 -1.33
C ILE A 85 21.07 19.84 -1.77
N ASN A 86 20.39 20.97 -2.01
CA ASN A 86 21.04 22.19 -2.46
C ASN A 86 22.16 22.62 -1.51
N ALA A 87 23.34 22.84 -2.08
CA ALA A 87 24.55 23.26 -1.37
C ALA A 87 24.97 22.33 -0.22
N ALA A 88 24.54 21.06 -0.24
CA ALA A 88 24.94 20.08 0.77
C ALA A 88 26.45 19.77 0.67
N ARG A 89 27.13 19.76 1.82
CA ARG A 89 28.59 19.57 1.97
C ARG A 89 28.97 18.38 2.86
N LYS A 90 27.99 17.73 3.49
CA LYS A 90 28.18 16.65 4.45
C LYS A 90 27.13 15.58 4.20
N SER A 91 27.53 14.32 4.40
CA SER A 91 26.61 13.19 4.45
C SER A 91 25.55 13.40 5.53
N ARG A 92 24.33 12.97 5.25
CA ARG A 92 23.22 13.10 6.19
C ARG A 92 22.25 11.96 6.06
N LYS A 93 21.62 11.65 7.19
CA LYS A 93 20.55 10.67 7.33
C LYS A 93 19.27 11.45 7.55
N VAL A 94 18.27 11.23 6.71
CA VAL A 94 17.01 11.97 6.74
C VAL A 94 15.85 10.99 6.72
N THR A 95 14.90 11.19 7.63
CA THR A 95 13.65 10.42 7.63
C THR A 95 12.61 11.17 6.81
N ILE A 96 12.20 10.60 5.68
CA ILE A 96 11.30 11.23 4.71
C ILE A 96 10.05 10.38 4.53
N PRO A 97 8.86 10.98 4.46
CA PRO A 97 7.63 10.26 4.16
C PRO A 97 7.59 9.74 2.71
N LEU A 98 6.78 8.69 2.50
CA LEU A 98 6.46 8.19 1.17
C LEU A 98 5.36 9.03 0.54
N VAL A 99 5.44 9.22 -0.78
CA VAL A 99 4.33 9.80 -1.56
C VAL A 99 3.12 8.87 -1.44
N ARG A 100 2.03 9.41 -0.90
CA ARG A 100 0.79 8.66 -0.70
C ARG A 100 -0.04 8.63 -1.97
N GLU A 101 -0.58 7.46 -2.26
CA GLU A 101 -1.59 7.25 -3.30
C GLU A 101 -2.92 6.86 -2.65
N ASP A 102 -4.03 7.34 -3.22
CA ASP A 102 -5.37 7.12 -2.66
C ASP A 102 -5.75 5.63 -2.67
N GLY A 103 -6.35 5.17 -1.56
CA GLY A 103 -6.76 3.77 -1.40
C GLY A 103 -5.60 2.79 -1.18
N ILE A 104 -4.37 3.29 -0.94
CA ILE A 104 -3.21 2.46 -0.60
C ILE A 104 -2.79 2.68 0.85
N TYR A 105 -2.68 1.57 1.56
CA TYR A 105 -2.09 1.47 2.89
C TYR A 105 -0.67 0.94 2.78
N TYR A 106 0.28 1.68 3.32
CA TYR A 106 1.70 1.33 3.37
C TYR A 106 2.03 0.74 4.75
N SER A 107 2.93 -0.23 4.81
CA SER A 107 3.39 -0.80 6.08
C SER A 107 4.21 0.17 6.93
N THR A 108 4.76 1.21 6.30
CA THR A 108 5.44 2.33 6.95
C THR A 108 5.09 3.61 6.19
N ASP A 109 4.93 4.70 6.90
CA ASP A 109 4.67 6.03 6.34
C ASP A 109 5.96 6.76 5.96
N LYS A 110 7.07 6.38 6.59
CA LYS A 110 8.38 7.03 6.45
C LYS A 110 9.48 6.01 6.20
N VAL A 111 10.52 6.47 5.54
CA VAL A 111 11.75 5.73 5.29
C VAL A 111 12.95 6.59 5.65
N GLU A 112 14.03 5.95 6.07
CA GLU A 112 15.28 6.61 6.32
C GLU A 112 16.15 6.54 5.08
N VAL A 113 16.60 7.70 4.60
CA VAL A 113 17.50 7.83 3.46
C VAL A 113 18.83 8.38 3.95
N PHE A 114 19.89 7.61 3.79
CA PHE A 114 21.26 8.03 4.02
C PHE A 114 21.89 8.46 2.69
N ILE A 115 22.28 9.73 2.61
CA ILE A 115 22.92 10.32 1.44
C ILE A 115 24.37 10.60 1.82
N GLU A 116 25.28 9.91 1.16
CA GLU A 116 26.72 10.10 1.31
C GLU A 116 27.20 11.16 0.31
N ILE A 117 27.86 12.20 0.83
CA ILE A 117 28.34 13.32 0.04
C ILE A 117 29.82 13.54 0.32
N ASP A 118 30.64 13.37 -0.70
CA ASP A 118 32.08 13.54 -0.64
C ASP A 118 32.58 14.64 -1.57
N LYS A 119 33.80 15.09 -1.30
CA LYS A 119 34.51 15.97 -2.24
C LYS A 119 34.74 15.22 -3.55
N LYS A 120 34.44 15.89 -4.65
CA LYS A 120 34.75 15.40 -6.00
C LYS A 120 36.27 15.23 -6.09
N LYS A 121 36.72 14.01 -6.42
CA LYS A 121 38.13 13.71 -6.72
C LYS A 121 38.53 14.33 -8.06
#